data_AF-G1T091-F1
#
_entry.id   AF-G1T091-F1
#
_cell.length_a   1.000
_cell.length_b   1.000
_cell.length_c   1.000
_cell.angle_alpha   90.00
_cell.angle_beta   90.00
_cell.angle_gamma   90.00
#
_symmetry.space_group_name_H-M   'P 1'
#
loop_
_entity.id
_entity.type
_entity.pdbx_description
1 polymer ?
#
loop_
_entity_poly.entity_id
_entity_poly.type
_entity_poly.pdbx_seq_one_letter_code
_entity_poly.pdbx_strand_id
1 'polypeptide(L)'
;MEAAWRSRIPIWFPAIPGQTQSAWEEAAFFAAFQGPELSVPALQTRDASPASASSPDGCSGSPQGVNRAPPPPEPKVEAEPQPEPVPEPVKAEAPLPPPPPPPPPPPKKTEAVRELTVGINGFGRIGRLVLRACMEKGVKVVAVNDPFIDPEYMVYMFKYDSTHGRYTGSVEYKNGRLVVDNHEISVYQCKEPKEIPWKAVGSPYVVESTGVYLSLEAASAHITAGAQRVVISAPSPDAPMFVMGVNEIKYNPGSMNIVSNASCTTNCLAPLAKVIHERFGIVEGLMTTIHSYTATQKTVDGPSKKAWRDGRGAHQNIIPASTGAASAVGKVIPELKGKLTGMAFRVPTPDVSVVDLTCRLAQPTPYSAIKDAVKAAAKGPMAGILAYTEDEVVSTDFLGDAHSSIFDAKAGISLNDNFVKLISWYDNEYGYSHRVVDLLCYMFSRDS
;
A
#
# COMPACT_ATOMS: atom_id res chain seq x y z
N MET A 1 -59.07 4.89 39.17
CA MET A 1 -59.34 3.73 38.29
C MET A 1 -57.97 3.18 37.93
N GLU A 2 -57.43 2.25 38.71
CA GLU A 2 -57.71 0.80 38.59
C GLU A 2 -57.29 0.28 37.21
N ALA A 3 -56.52 -0.79 37.03
CA ALA A 3 -56.02 -1.82 37.91
C ALA A 3 -54.88 -2.59 37.19
N ALA A 4 -54.12 -3.36 37.97
CA ALA A 4 -53.52 -4.69 37.69
C ALA A 4 -52.99 -4.99 36.27
N TRP A 5 -51.80 -5.57 36.10
CA TRP A 5 -51.55 -6.98 36.42
C TRP A 5 -50.06 -7.25 36.67
N ARG A 6 -49.78 -7.81 37.85
CA ARG A 6 -48.57 -8.60 38.15
C ARG A 6 -48.79 -10.02 37.63
N SER A 7 -47.77 -10.67 37.06
CA SER A 7 -47.49 -12.09 37.33
C SER A 7 -46.23 -12.65 36.63
N ARG A 8 -45.33 -13.22 37.46
CA ARG A 8 -44.42 -14.38 37.24
C ARG A 8 -43.14 -14.06 36.43
N ILE A 9 -41.90 -14.32 36.90
CA ILE A 9 -41.25 -15.57 37.41
C ILE A 9 -39.98 -15.17 38.24
N PRO A 10 -39.50 -15.99 39.20
CA PRO A 10 -38.70 -15.54 40.35
C PRO A 10 -37.17 -15.55 40.16
N ILE A 11 -36.51 -14.64 40.87
CA ILE A 11 -35.06 -14.54 41.04
C ILE A 11 -34.66 -15.45 42.22
N TRP A 12 -33.73 -16.37 41.99
CA TRP A 12 -33.02 -17.13 43.02
C TRP A 12 -31.63 -16.50 43.22
N PHE A 13 -31.39 -15.92 44.40
CA PHE A 13 -30.04 -15.68 44.94
C PHE A 13 -29.99 -16.34 46.32
N PRO A 14 -29.02 -17.24 46.59
CA PRO A 14 -28.71 -17.58 47.96
C PRO A 14 -27.79 -16.52 48.56
N ALA A 15 -28.23 -15.94 49.68
CA ALA A 15 -27.38 -15.21 50.60
C ALA A 15 -26.48 -16.18 51.37
N ILE A 16 -25.20 -15.82 51.56
CA ILE A 16 -24.34 -16.36 52.61
C ILE A 16 -23.84 -15.16 53.45
N PRO A 17 -23.94 -15.22 54.80
CA PRO A 17 -23.70 -14.07 55.67
C PRO A 17 -22.29 -14.02 56.26
N GLY A 18 -21.84 -12.81 56.55
CA GLY A 18 -20.84 -12.53 57.60
C GLY A 18 -19.43 -12.20 57.12
N GLN A 19 -19.10 -10.90 57.05
CA GLN A 19 -18.02 -10.31 57.86
C GLN A 19 -18.01 -8.78 57.72
N THR A 20 -18.45 -8.15 58.80
CA THR A 20 -18.02 -6.88 59.44
C THR A 20 -17.35 -5.76 58.64
N GLN A 21 -18.05 -4.62 58.64
CA GLN A 21 -17.58 -3.23 58.60
C GLN A 21 -16.23 -2.94 59.26
N SER A 22 -15.41 -2.14 58.58
CA SER A 22 -14.60 -0.98 59.06
C SER A 22 -13.57 -0.67 57.95
N ALA A 23 -13.13 0.54 57.62
CA ALA A 23 -13.46 1.93 57.91
C ALA A 23 -12.79 2.73 56.75
N TRP A 24 -13.46 3.71 56.17
CA TRP A 24 -13.10 5.15 56.19
C TRP A 24 -11.66 5.52 55.77
N GLU A 25 -11.61 6.44 54.79
CA GLU A 25 -10.59 7.48 54.55
C GLU A 25 -9.25 7.09 53.91
N GLU A 26 -9.07 7.47 52.64
CA GLU A 26 -8.15 8.59 52.33
C GLU A 26 -8.50 9.22 50.97
N ALA A 27 -8.82 10.51 51.03
CA ALA A 27 -9.11 11.38 49.91
C ALA A 27 -7.85 12.15 49.48
N ALA A 28 -7.82 12.50 48.19
CA ALA A 28 -7.31 13.76 47.64
C ALA A 28 -6.08 14.41 48.32
N PHE A 29 -4.93 14.38 47.62
CA PHE A 29 -3.84 15.30 47.91
C PHE A 29 -3.31 15.99 46.62
N PHE A 30 -3.60 17.30 46.59
CA PHE A 30 -2.92 18.42 45.94
C PHE A 30 -3.15 18.77 44.46
N ALA A 31 -3.81 19.92 44.31
CA ALA A 31 -3.83 20.82 43.18
C ALA A 31 -2.69 21.87 43.25
N ALA A 32 -2.48 22.51 42.11
CA ALA A 32 -1.98 23.88 41.90
C ALA A 32 -0.45 24.13 41.96
N PHE A 33 0.10 24.47 40.80
CA PHE A 33 0.94 25.67 40.64
C PHE A 33 0.66 26.32 39.28
N GLN A 34 0.22 27.59 39.31
CA GLN A 34 0.17 28.51 38.17
C GLN A 34 1.19 29.63 38.40
N GLY A 35 1.85 30.03 37.29
CA GLY A 35 2.33 31.41 37.03
C GLY A 35 3.85 31.64 37.12
N PRO A 36 4.40 32.71 36.50
CA PRO A 36 4.02 33.35 35.23
C PRO A 36 5.24 33.63 34.29
N GLU A 37 4.93 34.26 33.14
CA GLU A 37 5.79 34.73 32.04
C GLU A 37 7.06 35.54 32.43
N LEU A 38 8.07 35.58 31.54
CA LEU A 38 8.60 36.85 30.98
C LEU A 38 9.68 36.69 29.88
N SER A 39 9.44 37.44 28.80
CA SER A 39 10.37 38.24 27.97
C SER A 39 11.36 37.59 26.98
N VAL A 40 11.08 37.89 25.71
CA VAL A 40 11.97 37.99 24.54
C VAL A 40 12.79 39.29 24.62
N PRO A 41 13.96 39.37 23.95
CA PRO A 41 14.26 40.58 23.20
C PRO A 41 14.67 40.30 21.75
N ALA A 42 14.26 41.23 20.89
CA ALA A 42 14.48 41.26 19.46
C ALA A 42 15.60 42.23 19.08
N LEU A 43 16.20 41.96 17.91
CA LEU A 43 16.94 42.82 16.98
C LEU A 43 18.19 43.59 17.46
N GLN A 44 19.28 43.40 16.71
CA GLN A 44 19.91 44.52 16.00
C GLN A 44 20.69 44.08 14.74
N THR A 45 20.45 44.84 13.69
CA THR A 45 21.00 44.87 12.33
C THR A 45 22.37 45.55 12.25
N ARG A 46 23.21 45.19 11.26
CA ARG A 46 24.13 46.04 10.46
C ARG A 46 25.03 45.13 9.60
N ASP A 47 24.87 45.09 8.28
CA ASP A 47 25.37 45.99 7.22
C ASP A 47 26.81 45.71 6.73
N ALA A 48 26.86 45.43 5.42
CA ALA A 48 27.82 45.85 4.40
C ALA A 48 29.32 45.43 4.45
N SER A 49 29.68 44.61 3.44
CA SER A 49 30.84 44.68 2.52
C SER A 49 31.53 46.07 2.40
N PRO A 50 32.83 46.20 2.01
CA PRO A 50 33.32 45.75 0.69
C PRO A 50 34.81 45.30 0.58
N ALA A 51 35.16 44.95 -0.67
CA ALA A 51 36.38 44.37 -1.20
C ALA A 51 37.56 45.34 -1.45
N SER A 52 38.78 44.79 -1.54
CA SER A 52 39.89 45.10 -2.49
C SER A 52 41.21 44.45 -1.96
N ALA A 53 41.86 43.50 -2.63
CA ALA A 53 42.75 43.57 -3.81
C ALA A 53 44.15 44.19 -3.55
N SER A 54 45.22 43.39 -3.67
CA SER A 54 46.49 43.73 -4.36
C SER A 54 47.56 42.61 -4.28
N SER A 55 48.08 42.21 -5.44
CA SER A 55 49.28 41.39 -5.75
C SER A 55 50.60 42.21 -5.59
N PRO A 56 51.78 41.92 -6.23
CA PRO A 56 52.36 40.72 -6.90
C PRO A 56 53.88 40.45 -6.60
N ASP A 57 54.48 39.46 -7.27
CA ASP A 57 55.88 39.34 -7.81
C ASP A 57 56.27 37.84 -7.88
N GLY A 58 57.00 37.22 -8.84
CA GLY A 58 57.69 37.53 -10.10
C GLY A 58 58.49 36.24 -10.49
N CYS A 59 58.25 35.60 -11.66
CA CYS A 59 59.03 35.61 -12.92
C CYS A 59 60.26 34.65 -13.08
N SER A 60 60.20 33.76 -14.11
CA SER A 60 61.25 33.26 -15.05
C SER A 60 60.97 31.78 -15.47
N GLY A 61 61.09 31.25 -16.69
CA GLY A 61 61.36 31.75 -18.05
C GLY A 61 61.50 30.59 -19.07
N SER A 62 60.60 30.56 -20.07
CA SER A 62 60.87 30.35 -21.53
C SER A 62 61.00 28.91 -22.15
N PRO A 63 60.89 28.70 -23.49
CA PRO A 63 59.61 28.41 -24.17
C PRO A 63 59.68 27.30 -25.28
N GLN A 64 58.52 26.88 -25.85
CA GLN A 64 58.35 26.64 -27.31
C GLN A 64 56.90 26.29 -27.71
N GLY A 65 56.38 27.01 -28.73
CA GLY A 65 55.52 26.48 -29.81
C GLY A 65 53.98 26.51 -29.65
N VAL A 66 53.31 27.57 -30.12
CA VAL A 66 51.86 27.62 -30.39
C VAL A 66 51.61 28.25 -31.76
N ASN A 67 50.69 27.70 -32.56
CA ASN A 67 50.17 28.35 -33.76
C ASN A 67 48.63 28.22 -33.83
N ARG A 68 47.94 29.37 -33.91
CA ARG A 68 46.54 29.52 -34.36
C ARG A 68 46.46 30.74 -35.30
N ALA A 69 45.58 30.62 -36.30
CA ALA A 69 45.26 31.55 -37.39
C ALA A 69 44.69 32.90 -36.92
N PRO A 70 44.66 33.96 -37.78
CA PRO A 70 43.45 34.32 -38.58
C PRO A 70 43.79 35.11 -39.91
N PRO A 71 42.98 36.04 -40.45
CA PRO A 71 41.76 35.96 -41.31
C PRO A 71 41.96 36.65 -42.72
N PRO A 72 40.91 36.90 -43.56
CA PRO A 72 41.04 37.13 -45.02
C PRO A 72 40.88 38.61 -45.46
N PRO A 73 41.02 38.90 -46.78
CA PRO A 73 40.24 39.98 -47.41
C PRO A 73 39.68 39.66 -48.83
N GLU A 74 38.64 40.43 -49.22
CA GLU A 74 37.95 40.52 -50.54
C GLU A 74 38.54 41.67 -51.44
N PRO A 75 37.88 42.16 -52.53
CA PRO A 75 37.78 41.62 -53.90
C PRO A 75 38.18 42.66 -55.01
N LYS A 76 38.35 42.29 -56.31
CA LYS A 76 38.16 43.19 -57.50
C LYS A 76 37.92 42.48 -58.87
N VAL A 77 36.74 42.76 -59.44
CA VAL A 77 36.30 43.19 -60.81
C VAL A 77 36.83 42.59 -62.15
N GLU A 78 35.83 42.22 -62.97
CA GLU A 78 35.59 41.88 -64.40
C GLU A 78 36.58 42.18 -65.55
N ALA A 79 36.50 41.31 -66.58
CA ALA A 79 36.56 41.67 -68.01
C ALA A 79 35.64 40.74 -68.86
N GLU A 80 35.02 41.32 -69.90
CA GLU A 80 33.94 40.78 -70.78
C GLU A 80 34.35 39.73 -71.84
N PRO A 81 33.39 39.03 -72.51
CA PRO A 81 33.61 37.85 -73.34
C PRO A 81 33.60 38.09 -74.87
N GLN A 82 34.04 37.10 -75.67
CA GLN A 82 33.78 37.02 -77.12
C GLN A 82 33.20 35.63 -77.53
N PRO A 83 32.18 35.56 -78.41
CA PRO A 83 31.57 34.31 -78.93
C PRO A 83 32.12 33.93 -80.32
N GLU A 84 32.09 32.65 -80.74
CA GLU A 84 31.10 31.98 -81.64
C GLU A 84 31.76 30.67 -82.20
N PRO A 85 31.11 29.76 -82.98
CA PRO A 85 29.68 29.47 -83.19
C PRO A 85 29.34 27.95 -83.01
N VAL A 86 28.03 27.67 -83.00
CA VAL A 86 27.41 26.33 -82.87
C VAL A 86 27.26 25.63 -84.22
N PRO A 87 27.43 24.28 -84.30
CA PRO A 87 26.71 23.45 -85.26
C PRO A 87 25.70 22.51 -84.58
N GLU A 88 24.52 22.46 -85.19
CA GLU A 88 23.29 21.70 -84.84
C GLU A 88 23.39 20.16 -85.06
N PRO A 89 22.40 19.36 -84.62
CA PRO A 89 22.62 18.16 -83.81
C PRO A 89 22.62 16.83 -84.55
N VAL A 90 23.34 15.85 -83.99
CA VAL A 90 23.20 14.42 -84.30
C VAL A 90 22.41 13.74 -83.16
N LYS A 91 21.33 13.03 -83.52
CA LYS A 91 20.41 12.31 -82.62
C LYS A 91 21.16 11.28 -81.75
N ALA A 92 21.00 11.39 -80.42
CA ALA A 92 21.42 10.39 -79.45
C ALA A 92 20.23 9.54 -78.97
N GLU A 93 20.44 8.23 -78.83
CA GLU A 93 19.48 7.26 -78.27
C GLU A 93 19.14 7.57 -76.80
N ALA A 94 17.89 7.27 -76.41
CA ALA A 94 17.37 7.51 -75.07
C ALA A 94 17.98 6.54 -74.02
N PRO A 95 18.34 7.01 -72.81
CA PRO A 95 18.78 6.14 -71.72
C PRO A 95 17.62 5.31 -71.14
N LEU A 96 17.87 4.04 -70.82
CA LEU A 96 16.93 3.16 -70.12
C LEU A 96 16.59 3.68 -68.71
N PRO A 97 15.33 3.50 -68.25
CA PRO A 97 14.90 3.99 -66.94
C PRO A 97 15.55 3.21 -65.78
N PRO A 98 15.77 3.85 -64.62
CA PRO A 98 16.35 3.21 -63.45
C PRO A 98 15.40 2.15 -62.87
N PRO A 99 15.94 1.12 -62.19
CA PRO A 99 15.12 0.06 -61.59
C PRO A 99 14.24 0.65 -60.46
N PRO A 100 13.04 0.06 -60.24
CA PRO A 100 12.13 0.55 -59.22
C PRO A 100 12.74 0.38 -57.81
N PRO A 101 12.40 1.28 -56.87
CA PRO A 101 12.89 1.19 -55.50
C PRO A 101 12.41 -0.09 -54.82
N PRO A 102 13.19 -0.64 -53.87
CA PRO A 102 12.80 -1.83 -53.13
C PRO A 102 11.48 -1.59 -52.39
N PRO A 103 10.65 -2.62 -52.22
CA PRO A 103 9.39 -2.49 -51.49
C PRO A 103 9.65 -2.00 -50.07
N PRO A 104 8.75 -1.18 -49.49
CA PRO A 104 8.89 -0.71 -48.12
C PRO A 104 8.96 -1.92 -47.17
N PRO A 105 9.76 -1.82 -46.09
CA PRO A 105 9.81 -2.87 -45.09
C PRO A 105 8.39 -3.14 -44.57
N PRO A 106 8.03 -4.40 -44.30
CA PRO A 106 6.72 -4.72 -43.73
C PRO A 106 6.51 -3.87 -42.47
N PRO A 107 5.29 -3.36 -42.23
CA PRO A 107 5.01 -2.56 -41.05
C PRO A 107 5.47 -3.34 -39.83
N LYS A 108 6.34 -2.73 -39.01
CA LYS A 108 6.67 -3.27 -37.69
C LYS A 108 5.33 -3.55 -37.02
N LYS A 109 5.08 -4.81 -36.66
CA LYS A 109 3.95 -5.15 -35.78
C LYS A 109 4.10 -4.22 -34.57
N THR A 110 3.19 -3.27 -34.44
CA THR A 110 3.04 -2.50 -33.21
C THR A 110 2.78 -3.56 -32.15
N GLU A 111 3.78 -3.86 -31.31
CA GLU A 111 3.54 -4.67 -30.13
C GLU A 111 2.42 -3.96 -29.38
N ALA A 112 1.28 -4.63 -29.24
CA ALA A 112 0.17 -4.09 -28.47
C ALA A 112 0.74 -3.80 -27.08
N VAL A 113 0.75 -2.52 -26.69
CA VAL A 113 1.18 -2.12 -25.35
C VAL A 113 0.27 -2.86 -24.37
N ARG A 114 0.84 -3.84 -23.66
CA ARG A 114 0.09 -4.65 -22.70
C ARG A 114 -0.30 -3.72 -21.55
N GLU A 115 -1.59 -3.54 -21.34
CA GLU A 115 -2.14 -2.75 -20.24
C GLU A 115 -2.68 -3.68 -19.14
N LEU A 116 -2.36 -3.41 -17.87
CA LEU A 116 -2.93 -4.16 -16.74
C LEU A 116 -4.40 -3.78 -16.59
N THR A 117 -5.28 -4.78 -16.69
CA THR A 117 -6.70 -4.65 -16.40
C THR A 117 -7.08 -5.45 -15.17
N VAL A 118 -7.94 -4.89 -14.32
CA VAL A 118 -8.34 -5.45 -13.04
C VAL A 118 -9.86 -5.66 -12.97
N GLY A 119 -10.27 -6.82 -12.48
CA GLY A 119 -11.64 -7.13 -12.06
C GLY A 119 -11.70 -7.27 -10.54
N ILE A 120 -12.79 -6.86 -9.91
CA ILE A 120 -12.96 -6.95 -8.45
C ILE A 120 -14.18 -7.83 -8.14
N ASN A 121 -14.00 -8.89 -7.37
CA ASN A 121 -15.08 -9.70 -6.82
C ASN A 121 -15.28 -9.39 -5.34
N GLY A 122 -16.50 -8.98 -4.97
CA GLY A 122 -16.86 -8.45 -3.66
C GLY A 122 -16.58 -6.95 -3.56
N PHE A 123 -17.63 -6.12 -3.51
CA PHE A 123 -17.52 -4.66 -3.45
C PHE A 123 -17.70 -4.12 -2.02
N GLY A 124 -17.09 -4.83 -1.07
CA GLY A 124 -17.05 -4.49 0.35
C GLY A 124 -15.98 -3.43 0.70
N ARG A 125 -15.52 -3.42 1.96
CA ARG A 125 -14.47 -2.47 2.42
C ARG A 125 -13.22 -2.53 1.54
N ILE A 126 -12.63 -3.73 1.41
CA ILE A 126 -11.41 -3.92 0.60
C ILE A 126 -11.68 -3.69 -0.88
N GLY A 127 -12.74 -4.27 -1.46
CA GLY A 127 -13.04 -4.09 -2.89
C GLY A 127 -13.19 -2.62 -3.31
N ARG A 128 -13.89 -1.79 -2.52
CA ARG A 128 -14.03 -0.35 -2.81
C ARG A 128 -12.71 0.40 -2.65
N LEU A 129 -11.92 0.09 -1.64
CA LEU A 129 -10.64 0.77 -1.40
C LEU A 129 -9.54 0.32 -2.37
N VAL A 130 -9.60 -0.92 -2.86
CA VAL A 130 -8.79 -1.37 -4.00
C VAL A 130 -9.16 -0.58 -5.25
N LEU A 131 -10.45 -0.34 -5.51
CA LEU A 131 -10.86 0.53 -6.61
C LEU A 131 -10.31 1.96 -6.45
N ARG A 132 -10.40 2.56 -5.24
CA ARG A 132 -9.78 3.88 -4.98
C ARG A 132 -8.27 3.86 -5.24
N ALA A 133 -7.56 2.87 -4.72
CA ALA A 133 -6.12 2.70 -4.91
C ALA A 133 -5.74 2.51 -6.40
N CYS A 134 -6.56 1.78 -7.16
CA CYS A 134 -6.38 1.65 -8.61
C CYS A 134 -6.53 3.00 -9.31
N MET A 135 -7.53 3.82 -8.96
CA MET A 135 -7.70 5.15 -9.55
C MET A 135 -6.51 6.07 -9.25
N GLU A 136 -6.00 6.06 -8.02
CA GLU A 136 -4.82 6.84 -7.60
C GLU A 136 -3.54 6.42 -8.33
N LYS A 137 -3.40 5.12 -8.62
CA LYS A 137 -2.22 4.55 -9.29
C LYS A 137 -2.36 4.47 -10.82
N GLY A 138 -3.50 4.91 -11.38
CA GLY A 138 -3.77 4.81 -12.82
C GLY A 138 -3.92 3.36 -13.33
N VAL A 139 -4.36 2.44 -12.48
CA VAL A 139 -4.63 1.04 -12.86
C VAL A 139 -6.07 0.90 -13.32
N LYS A 140 -6.25 0.32 -14.52
CA LYS A 140 -7.56 0.23 -15.16
C LYS A 140 -8.41 -0.90 -14.57
N VAL A 141 -9.49 -0.53 -13.89
CA VAL A 141 -10.53 -1.48 -13.47
C VAL A 141 -11.56 -1.61 -14.59
N VAL A 142 -11.87 -2.84 -14.99
CA VAL A 142 -12.78 -3.13 -16.12
C VAL A 142 -14.10 -3.73 -15.68
N ALA A 143 -14.15 -4.31 -14.48
CA ALA A 143 -15.36 -4.95 -13.96
C ALA A 143 -15.39 -5.05 -12.44
N VAL A 144 -16.59 -4.96 -11.88
CA VAL A 144 -16.91 -5.23 -10.46
C VAL A 144 -18.05 -6.23 -10.39
N ASN A 145 -17.97 -7.19 -9.48
CA ASN A 145 -19.04 -8.14 -9.17
C ASN A 145 -19.43 -8.08 -7.69
N ASP A 146 -20.71 -7.88 -7.40
CA ASP A 146 -21.28 -8.12 -6.06
C ASP A 146 -22.78 -8.46 -6.14
N PRO A 147 -23.21 -9.68 -5.77
CA PRO A 147 -24.62 -10.07 -5.86
C PRO A 147 -25.54 -9.40 -4.83
N PHE A 148 -25.00 -8.65 -3.87
CA PHE A 148 -25.76 -8.04 -2.78
C PHE A 148 -25.86 -6.52 -2.88
N ILE A 149 -25.29 -5.91 -3.92
CA ILE A 149 -25.23 -4.47 -4.11
C ILE A 149 -25.66 -4.16 -5.55
N ASP A 150 -26.79 -3.48 -5.73
CA ASP A 150 -27.22 -2.98 -7.04
C ASP A 150 -26.36 -1.80 -7.51
N PRO A 151 -26.30 -1.48 -8.82
CA PRO A 151 -25.39 -0.47 -9.34
C PRO A 151 -25.59 0.93 -8.76
N GLU A 152 -26.83 1.37 -8.54
CA GLU A 152 -27.15 2.64 -7.90
C GLU A 152 -26.64 2.67 -6.45
N TYR A 153 -26.77 1.55 -5.74
CA TYR A 153 -26.21 1.41 -4.40
C TYR A 153 -24.67 1.35 -4.41
N MET A 154 -24.04 0.76 -5.42
CA MET A 154 -22.57 0.81 -5.61
C MET A 154 -22.08 2.25 -5.72
N VAL A 155 -22.77 3.10 -6.50
CA VAL A 155 -22.46 4.53 -6.61
C VAL A 155 -22.50 5.19 -5.23
N TYR A 156 -23.56 4.96 -4.45
CA TYR A 156 -23.70 5.52 -3.11
C TYR A 156 -22.58 5.04 -2.17
N MET A 157 -22.34 3.73 -2.09
CA MET A 157 -21.35 3.13 -1.18
C MET A 157 -19.91 3.50 -1.53
N PHE A 158 -19.62 3.78 -2.80
CA PHE A 158 -18.30 4.25 -3.24
C PHE A 158 -18.11 5.75 -2.98
N LYS A 159 -19.16 6.55 -3.26
CA LYS A 159 -19.16 8.01 -3.08
C LYS A 159 -19.02 8.42 -1.62
N TYR A 160 -19.70 7.73 -0.71
CA TYR A 160 -19.73 8.07 0.71
C TYR A 160 -19.10 6.95 1.54
N ASP A 161 -17.90 7.21 2.09
CA ASP A 161 -17.25 6.31 3.04
C ASP A 161 -17.13 6.98 4.41
N SER A 162 -17.60 6.30 5.45
CA SER A 162 -17.58 6.84 6.83
C SER A 162 -16.16 6.94 7.40
N THR A 163 -15.23 6.14 6.91
CA THR A 163 -13.84 6.09 7.40
C THR A 163 -12.96 6.97 6.54
N HIS A 164 -13.00 6.76 5.21
CA HIS A 164 -12.09 7.39 4.25
C HIS A 164 -12.73 8.58 3.53
N GLY A 165 -13.79 9.14 4.10
CA GLY A 165 -14.49 10.30 3.59
C GLY A 165 -15.16 10.12 2.22
N ARG A 166 -15.62 11.24 1.68
CA ARG A 166 -16.23 11.29 0.35
C ARG A 166 -15.18 11.03 -0.72
N TYR A 167 -15.55 10.25 -1.73
CA TYR A 167 -14.72 10.16 -2.92
C TYR A 167 -14.61 11.53 -3.59
N THR A 168 -13.40 11.95 -3.93
CA THR A 168 -13.08 13.29 -4.44
C THR A 168 -13.36 13.44 -5.93
N GLY A 169 -13.31 12.32 -6.67
CA GLY A 169 -13.66 12.24 -8.08
C GLY A 169 -15.17 12.12 -8.34
N SER A 170 -15.54 11.81 -9.57
CA SER A 170 -16.93 11.55 -9.94
C SER A 170 -17.23 10.05 -9.90
N VAL A 171 -18.43 9.70 -9.46
CA VAL A 171 -18.97 8.35 -9.60
C VAL A 171 -20.44 8.44 -9.97
N GLU A 172 -20.79 7.78 -11.08
CA GLU A 172 -22.16 7.70 -11.58
C GLU A 172 -22.44 6.32 -12.18
N TYR A 173 -23.72 5.99 -12.36
CA TYR A 173 -24.14 4.81 -13.10
C TYR A 173 -24.83 5.27 -14.39
N LYS A 174 -24.24 4.94 -15.53
CA LYS A 174 -24.66 5.43 -16.84
C LYS A 174 -24.47 4.36 -17.90
N ASN A 175 -25.42 4.22 -18.82
CA ASN A 175 -25.37 3.25 -19.92
C ASN A 175 -25.12 1.80 -19.47
N GLY A 176 -25.64 1.41 -18.31
CA GLY A 176 -25.45 0.06 -17.76
C GLY A 176 -24.06 -0.19 -17.17
N ARG A 177 -23.26 0.86 -16.95
CA ARG A 177 -21.89 0.78 -16.42
C ARG A 177 -21.71 1.73 -15.25
N LEU A 178 -20.86 1.33 -14.30
CA LEU A 178 -20.35 2.23 -13.28
C LEU A 178 -19.27 3.09 -13.93
N VAL A 179 -19.39 4.41 -13.83
CA VAL A 179 -18.41 5.36 -14.37
C VAL A 179 -17.73 6.03 -13.20
N VAL A 180 -16.44 5.76 -13.01
CA VAL A 180 -15.61 6.39 -11.98
C VAL A 180 -14.60 7.29 -12.68
N ASP A 181 -14.69 8.59 -12.42
CA ASP A 181 -14.06 9.64 -13.22
C ASP A 181 -14.41 9.48 -14.71
N ASN A 182 -13.44 9.11 -15.54
CA ASN A 182 -13.62 8.85 -16.97
C ASN A 182 -13.52 7.35 -17.32
N HIS A 183 -13.57 6.46 -16.33
CA HIS A 183 -13.40 5.02 -16.51
C HIS A 183 -14.75 4.30 -16.45
N GLU A 184 -15.14 3.67 -17.55
CA GLU A 184 -16.31 2.82 -17.60
C GLU A 184 -16.01 1.39 -17.11
N ILE A 185 -16.78 0.93 -16.12
CA ILE A 185 -16.60 -0.33 -15.41
C ILE A 185 -17.88 -1.16 -15.58
N SER A 186 -17.74 -2.39 -16.09
CA SER A 186 -18.86 -3.33 -16.15
C SER A 186 -19.29 -3.77 -14.75
N VAL A 187 -20.59 -3.86 -14.50
CA VAL A 187 -21.13 -4.34 -13.21
C VAL A 187 -21.80 -5.69 -13.39
N TYR A 188 -21.50 -6.61 -12.48
CA TYR A 188 -22.10 -7.94 -12.41
C TYR A 188 -22.66 -8.21 -11.00
N GLN A 189 -23.64 -9.09 -10.93
CA GLN A 189 -24.29 -9.53 -9.68
C GLN A 189 -24.38 -11.06 -9.61
N CYS A 190 -23.34 -11.73 -10.11
CA CYS A 190 -23.25 -13.19 -10.10
C CYS A 190 -22.92 -13.68 -8.69
N LYS A 191 -23.59 -14.75 -8.26
CA LYS A 191 -23.33 -15.37 -6.94
C LYS A 191 -22.08 -16.23 -6.97
N GLU A 192 -21.88 -16.97 -8.05
CA GLU A 192 -20.76 -17.88 -8.19
C GLU A 192 -19.66 -17.30 -9.09
N PRO A 193 -18.37 -17.37 -8.72
CA PRO A 193 -17.25 -16.85 -9.50
C PRO A 193 -17.19 -17.33 -10.95
N LYS A 194 -17.59 -18.58 -11.20
CA LYS A 194 -17.59 -19.21 -12.52
C LYS A 194 -18.61 -18.61 -13.50
N GLU A 195 -19.60 -17.89 -12.98
CA GLU A 195 -20.67 -17.26 -13.78
C GLU A 195 -20.29 -15.84 -14.23
N ILE A 196 -19.27 -15.25 -13.61
CA ILE A 196 -18.84 -13.88 -13.91
C ILE A 196 -18.14 -13.88 -15.27
N PRO A 197 -18.57 -13.10 -16.27
CA PRO A 197 -18.04 -13.22 -17.63
C PRO A 197 -16.72 -12.45 -17.81
N TRP A 198 -15.66 -12.81 -17.06
CA TRP A 198 -14.34 -12.14 -17.12
C TRP A 198 -13.74 -12.11 -18.53
N LYS A 199 -13.96 -13.17 -19.31
CA LYS A 199 -13.53 -13.23 -20.72
C LYS A 199 -14.15 -12.12 -21.57
N ALA A 200 -15.39 -11.72 -21.29
CA ALA A 200 -16.09 -10.68 -22.06
C ALA A 200 -15.52 -9.27 -21.81
N VAL A 201 -14.77 -9.08 -20.72
CA VAL A 201 -14.13 -7.81 -20.35
C VAL A 201 -12.61 -7.84 -20.53
N GLY A 202 -12.10 -8.73 -21.38
CA GLY A 202 -10.68 -8.77 -21.75
C GLY A 202 -9.80 -9.60 -20.83
N SER A 203 -10.38 -10.53 -20.06
CA SER A 203 -9.64 -11.48 -19.21
C SER A 203 -8.70 -10.78 -18.20
N PRO A 204 -9.23 -10.00 -17.25
CA PRO A 204 -8.43 -9.22 -16.31
C PRO A 204 -7.72 -10.08 -15.25
N TYR A 205 -6.86 -9.43 -14.47
CA TYR A 205 -6.41 -9.93 -13.17
C TYR A 205 -7.55 -9.68 -12.19
N VAL A 206 -7.90 -10.67 -11.38
CA VAL A 206 -9.04 -10.56 -10.45
C VAL A 206 -8.57 -10.40 -9.02
N VAL A 207 -9.15 -9.44 -8.32
CA VAL A 207 -9.07 -9.33 -6.86
C VAL A 207 -10.26 -10.06 -6.26
N GLU A 208 -9.98 -11.15 -5.54
CA GLU A 208 -10.98 -11.90 -4.79
C GLU A 208 -11.06 -11.35 -3.36
N SER A 209 -12.09 -10.53 -3.11
CA SER A 209 -12.28 -9.78 -1.86
C SER A 209 -13.64 -10.00 -1.19
N THR A 210 -14.31 -11.12 -1.50
CA THR A 210 -15.56 -11.53 -0.85
C THR A 210 -15.32 -12.10 0.56
N GLY A 211 -14.12 -12.65 0.80
CA GLY A 211 -13.79 -13.39 2.02
C GLY A 211 -14.32 -14.83 2.06
N VAL A 212 -14.88 -15.33 0.94
CA VAL A 212 -15.47 -16.68 0.83
C VAL A 212 -14.59 -17.63 0.02
N TYR A 213 -14.08 -17.19 -1.14
CA TYR A 213 -13.34 -18.04 -2.08
C TYR A 213 -11.82 -17.99 -1.81
N LEU A 214 -11.40 -18.59 -0.70
CA LEU A 214 -10.03 -18.44 -0.18
C LEU A 214 -9.04 -19.53 -0.59
N SER A 215 -9.50 -20.70 -1.02
CA SER A 215 -8.62 -21.79 -1.47
C SER A 215 -8.28 -21.68 -2.96
N LEU A 216 -7.22 -22.36 -3.39
CA LEU A 216 -6.89 -22.50 -4.81
C LEU A 216 -8.06 -23.06 -5.61
N GLU A 217 -8.72 -24.10 -5.09
CA GLU A 217 -9.89 -24.71 -5.72
C GLU A 217 -11.03 -23.70 -5.89
N ALA A 218 -11.40 -23.01 -4.81
CA ALA A 218 -12.49 -22.05 -4.82
C ALA A 218 -12.22 -20.86 -5.76
N ALA A 219 -11.01 -20.30 -5.69
CA ALA A 219 -10.59 -19.17 -6.52
C ALA A 219 -10.36 -19.56 -8.00
N SER A 220 -10.09 -20.83 -8.30
CA SER A 220 -9.89 -21.32 -9.67
C SER A 220 -11.11 -21.11 -10.57
N ALA A 221 -12.31 -21.00 -9.98
CA ALA A 221 -13.54 -20.69 -10.70
C ALA A 221 -13.45 -19.35 -11.46
N HIS A 222 -12.68 -18.35 -10.98
CA HIS A 222 -12.41 -17.12 -11.75
C HIS A 222 -11.56 -17.38 -12.99
N ILE A 223 -10.53 -18.24 -12.88
CA ILE A 223 -9.67 -18.63 -14.01
C ILE A 223 -10.51 -19.35 -15.07
N THR A 224 -11.38 -20.29 -14.67
CA THR A 224 -12.31 -20.97 -15.57
C THR A 224 -13.25 -19.99 -16.28
N ALA A 225 -13.70 -18.95 -15.57
CA ALA A 225 -14.52 -17.87 -16.12
C ALA A 225 -13.74 -16.88 -17.02
N GLY A 226 -12.42 -17.03 -17.13
CA GLY A 226 -11.57 -16.31 -18.07
C GLY A 226 -10.69 -15.23 -17.46
N ALA A 227 -10.52 -15.16 -16.13
CA ALA A 227 -9.50 -14.32 -15.52
C ALA A 227 -8.08 -14.83 -15.84
N GLN A 228 -7.11 -13.92 -16.00
CA GLN A 228 -5.71 -14.28 -16.23
C GLN A 228 -5.02 -14.74 -14.93
N ARG A 229 -5.23 -13.99 -13.86
CA ARG A 229 -4.66 -14.23 -12.52
C ARG A 229 -5.69 -13.92 -11.46
N VAL A 230 -5.49 -14.45 -10.25
CA VAL A 230 -6.29 -14.10 -9.08
C VAL A 230 -5.38 -13.73 -7.91
N VAL A 231 -5.68 -12.60 -7.26
CA VAL A 231 -5.11 -12.18 -5.97
C VAL A 231 -6.21 -12.26 -4.92
N ILE A 232 -6.06 -13.18 -3.97
CA ILE A 232 -6.95 -13.35 -2.82
C ILE A 232 -6.58 -12.30 -1.77
N SER A 233 -7.54 -11.46 -1.41
CA SER A 233 -7.35 -10.34 -0.46
C SER A 233 -7.50 -10.79 1.02
N ALA A 234 -7.02 -11.99 1.32
CA ALA A 234 -6.99 -12.59 2.66
C ALA A 234 -6.00 -13.76 2.68
N PRO A 235 -5.57 -14.25 3.86
CA PRO A 235 -4.78 -15.47 3.96
C PRO A 235 -5.49 -16.65 3.33
N SER A 236 -4.77 -17.39 2.49
CA SER A 236 -5.23 -18.63 1.88
C SER A 236 -4.73 -19.86 2.67
N PRO A 237 -5.53 -20.95 2.75
CA PRO A 237 -5.05 -22.22 3.30
C PRO A 237 -3.94 -22.85 2.46
N ASP A 238 -3.97 -22.68 1.14
CA ASP A 238 -3.16 -23.44 0.17
C ASP A 238 -2.48 -22.58 -0.92
N ALA A 239 -2.98 -21.37 -1.23
CA ALA A 239 -2.34 -20.50 -2.21
C ALA A 239 -1.03 -19.88 -1.67
N PRO A 240 0.00 -19.70 -2.53
CA PRO A 240 1.22 -18.98 -2.16
C PRO A 240 0.90 -17.57 -1.65
N MET A 241 1.50 -17.20 -0.52
CA MET A 241 1.31 -15.88 0.09
C MET A 241 2.49 -14.96 -0.21
N PHE A 242 2.18 -13.71 -0.56
CA PHE A 242 3.15 -12.65 -0.80
C PHE A 242 2.86 -11.43 0.06
N VAL A 243 3.95 -10.78 0.48
CA VAL A 243 3.98 -9.47 1.11
C VAL A 243 5.01 -8.65 0.36
N MET A 244 4.59 -7.50 -0.18
CA MET A 244 5.46 -6.58 -0.92
C MET A 244 6.56 -6.03 -0.02
N GLY A 245 7.78 -5.92 -0.55
CA GLY A 245 9.01 -5.57 0.17
C GLY A 245 9.64 -6.75 0.93
N VAL A 246 9.03 -7.93 0.93
CA VAL A 246 9.47 -9.08 1.75
C VAL A 246 9.80 -10.28 0.89
N ASN A 247 8.85 -10.79 0.10
CA ASN A 247 9.02 -12.03 -0.64
C ASN A 247 8.40 -12.07 -2.05
N GLU A 248 7.92 -10.94 -2.58
CA GLU A 248 7.36 -10.79 -3.92
C GLU A 248 8.30 -11.33 -5.01
N ILE A 249 9.62 -11.27 -4.80
CA ILE A 249 10.64 -11.83 -5.70
C ILE A 249 10.53 -13.35 -5.91
N LYS A 250 9.80 -14.05 -5.04
CA LYS A 250 9.55 -15.50 -5.14
C LYS A 250 8.32 -15.84 -5.99
N TYR A 251 7.58 -14.85 -6.48
CA TYR A 251 6.47 -15.07 -7.40
C TYR A 251 6.98 -15.70 -8.69
N ASN A 252 6.35 -16.80 -9.11
CA ASN A 252 6.67 -17.49 -10.35
C ASN A 252 5.46 -17.44 -11.30
N PRO A 253 5.55 -16.66 -12.40
CA PRO A 253 4.46 -16.51 -13.35
C PRO A 253 4.09 -17.83 -14.07
N GLY A 254 5.05 -18.77 -14.18
CA GLY A 254 4.82 -20.06 -14.85
C GLY A 254 3.97 -21.05 -14.05
N SER A 255 3.83 -20.85 -12.74
CA SER A 255 3.12 -21.80 -11.86
C SER A 255 2.13 -21.17 -10.89
N MET A 256 2.15 -19.85 -10.70
CA MET A 256 1.35 -19.16 -9.68
C MET A 256 0.27 -18.30 -10.31
N ASN A 257 -0.79 -18.94 -10.80
CA ASN A 257 -1.93 -18.21 -11.40
C ASN A 257 -2.84 -17.58 -10.32
N ILE A 258 -2.82 -18.13 -9.11
CA ILE A 258 -3.63 -17.73 -7.96
C ILE A 258 -2.69 -17.54 -6.78
N VAL A 259 -2.71 -16.37 -6.17
CA VAL A 259 -1.88 -16.02 -5.02
C VAL A 259 -2.70 -15.31 -3.96
N SER A 260 -2.16 -15.21 -2.75
CA SER A 260 -2.76 -14.46 -1.64
C SER A 260 -1.87 -13.29 -1.24
N ASN A 261 -2.47 -12.14 -0.99
CA ASN A 261 -1.76 -10.97 -0.44
C ASN A 261 -1.65 -11.03 1.10
N ALA A 262 -1.74 -12.23 1.69
CA ALA A 262 -1.77 -12.46 3.14
C ALA A 262 -2.87 -11.64 3.85
N SER A 263 -2.63 -11.20 5.09
CA SER A 263 -3.53 -10.32 5.86
C SER A 263 -2.94 -8.93 6.07
N CYS A 264 -3.76 -7.95 6.45
CA CYS A 264 -3.32 -6.63 6.89
C CYS A 264 -2.28 -6.72 8.03
N THR A 265 -2.54 -7.51 9.08
CA THR A 265 -1.59 -7.70 10.18
C THR A 265 -0.27 -8.34 9.73
N THR A 266 -0.30 -9.31 8.80
CA THR A 266 0.94 -9.90 8.26
C THR A 266 1.72 -8.89 7.43
N ASN A 267 1.03 -8.04 6.64
CA ASN A 267 1.66 -6.95 5.89
C ASN A 267 2.28 -5.89 6.82
N CYS A 268 1.73 -5.66 8.01
CA CYS A 268 2.34 -4.80 9.02
C CYS A 268 3.56 -5.45 9.69
N LEU A 269 3.42 -6.70 10.13
CA LEU A 269 4.45 -7.36 10.93
C LEU A 269 5.66 -7.81 10.10
N ALA A 270 5.47 -8.32 8.88
CA ALA A 270 6.54 -8.95 8.12
C ALA A 270 7.67 -7.98 7.69
N PRO A 271 7.40 -6.74 7.20
CA PRO A 271 8.45 -5.79 6.88
C PRO A 271 9.29 -5.42 8.12
N LEU A 272 8.64 -5.15 9.25
CA LEU A 272 9.32 -4.87 10.51
C LEU A 272 10.16 -6.08 10.95
N ALA A 273 9.56 -7.27 10.98
CA ALA A 273 10.26 -8.49 11.38
C ALA A 273 11.46 -8.81 10.47
N LYS A 274 11.36 -8.54 9.15
CA LYS A 274 12.47 -8.69 8.21
C LYS A 274 13.64 -7.79 8.59
N VAL A 275 13.41 -6.49 8.80
CA VAL A 275 14.46 -5.54 9.18
C VAL A 275 15.14 -5.95 10.48
N ILE A 276 14.35 -6.28 11.51
CA ILE A 276 14.87 -6.67 12.81
C ILE A 276 15.64 -8.00 12.72
N HIS A 277 15.12 -8.98 11.97
CA HIS A 277 15.74 -10.28 11.85
C HIS A 277 17.08 -10.20 11.11
N GLU A 278 17.13 -9.50 9.98
CA GLU A 278 18.35 -9.41 9.16
C GLU A 278 19.46 -8.63 9.86
N ARG A 279 19.11 -7.68 10.72
CA ARG A 279 20.09 -6.85 11.43
C ARG A 279 20.55 -7.44 12.75
N PHE A 280 19.62 -8.01 13.54
CA PHE A 280 19.88 -8.36 14.94
C PHE A 280 19.57 -9.82 15.28
N GLY A 281 18.89 -10.54 14.38
CA GLY A 281 18.44 -11.90 14.59
C GLY A 281 17.24 -11.97 15.54
N ILE A 282 16.09 -12.46 15.10
CA ILE A 282 14.99 -12.80 16.00
C ILE A 282 15.15 -14.26 16.43
N VAL A 283 15.25 -14.49 17.74
CA VAL A 283 15.28 -15.84 18.32
C VAL A 283 13.85 -16.37 18.45
N GLU A 284 12.98 -15.59 19.06
CA GLU A 284 11.56 -15.87 19.24
C GLU A 284 10.79 -14.57 19.46
N GLY A 285 9.49 -14.58 19.20
CA GLY A 285 8.63 -13.43 19.45
C GLY A 285 7.15 -13.77 19.51
N LEU A 286 6.44 -12.97 20.30
CA LEU A 286 4.99 -13.00 20.43
C LEU A 286 4.42 -11.67 19.97
N MET A 287 3.39 -11.76 19.14
CA MET A 287 2.67 -10.60 18.62
C MET A 287 1.29 -10.50 19.25
N THR A 288 0.92 -9.28 19.65
CA THR A 288 -0.47 -8.90 19.85
C THR A 288 -0.82 -7.85 18.82
N THR A 289 -1.93 -8.00 18.12
CA THR A 289 -2.50 -6.90 17.35
C THR A 289 -3.71 -6.34 18.06
N ILE A 290 -3.69 -5.04 18.34
CA ILE A 290 -4.85 -4.30 18.82
C ILE A 290 -5.50 -3.76 17.55
N HIS A 291 -6.61 -4.40 17.18
CA HIS A 291 -7.13 -4.31 15.83
C HIS A 291 -8.53 -3.69 15.86
N SER A 292 -8.80 -2.77 14.94
CA SER A 292 -10.17 -2.28 14.70
C SER A 292 -11.14 -3.43 14.42
N TYR A 293 -12.40 -3.29 14.82
CA TYR A 293 -13.41 -4.28 14.45
C TYR A 293 -13.68 -4.22 12.93
N THR A 294 -14.20 -5.30 12.36
CA THR A 294 -14.43 -5.43 10.91
C THR A 294 -15.87 -5.81 10.61
N ALA A 295 -16.20 -5.96 9.34
CA ALA A 295 -17.53 -6.40 8.89
C ALA A 295 -17.94 -7.79 9.43
N THR A 296 -17.00 -8.57 9.99
CA THR A 296 -17.30 -9.90 10.56
C THR A 296 -17.94 -9.84 11.95
N GLN A 297 -17.68 -8.77 12.71
CA GLN A 297 -18.24 -8.55 14.04
C GLN A 297 -19.71 -8.13 13.99
N LYS A 298 -20.34 -7.94 15.15
CA LYS A 298 -21.77 -7.63 15.29
C LYS A 298 -21.96 -6.31 16.03
N THR A 299 -22.99 -5.57 15.65
CA THR A 299 -23.33 -4.30 16.33
C THR A 299 -23.74 -4.54 17.78
N VAL A 300 -24.51 -5.59 18.02
CA VAL A 300 -24.97 -6.08 19.32
C VAL A 300 -24.66 -7.57 19.47
N ASP A 301 -24.80 -8.10 20.69
CA ASP A 301 -24.59 -9.53 20.98
C ASP A 301 -25.48 -10.41 20.07
N GLY A 302 -24.86 -11.31 19.31
CA GLY A 302 -25.52 -12.16 18.32
C GLY A 302 -24.67 -13.35 17.87
N PRO A 303 -25.23 -14.24 17.02
CA PRO A 303 -24.55 -15.43 16.58
C PRO A 303 -23.35 -15.12 15.67
N SER A 304 -22.23 -15.80 15.90
CA SER A 304 -21.03 -15.75 15.05
C SER A 304 -20.69 -17.13 14.54
N LYS A 305 -20.54 -17.25 13.21
CA LYS A 305 -20.18 -18.51 12.54
C LYS A 305 -18.72 -18.91 12.79
N LYS A 306 -17.85 -17.94 13.13
CA LYS A 306 -16.40 -18.14 13.23
C LYS A 306 -15.96 -18.45 14.66
N ALA A 307 -16.36 -17.61 15.62
CA ALA A 307 -15.96 -17.73 17.01
C ALA A 307 -16.97 -17.02 17.92
N TRP A 308 -17.28 -17.60 19.08
CA TRP A 308 -18.30 -17.07 20.00
C TRP A 308 -18.02 -15.64 20.45
N ARG A 309 -16.74 -15.31 20.73
CA ARG A 309 -16.35 -13.96 21.16
C ARG A 309 -16.61 -12.90 20.09
N ASP A 310 -16.45 -13.22 18.81
CA ASP A 310 -16.71 -12.30 17.69
C ASP A 310 -18.21 -11.97 17.51
N GLY A 311 -19.09 -12.71 18.20
CA GLY A 311 -20.53 -12.43 18.23
C GLY A 311 -20.93 -11.35 19.23
N ARG A 312 -20.02 -10.92 20.11
CA ARG A 312 -20.31 -9.85 21.09
C ARG A 312 -20.30 -8.47 20.44
N GLY A 313 -21.05 -7.52 21.00
CA GLY A 313 -21.19 -6.16 20.47
C GLY A 313 -19.84 -5.45 20.28
N ALA A 314 -19.48 -5.14 19.04
CA ALA A 314 -18.16 -4.66 18.63
C ALA A 314 -17.77 -3.31 19.24
N HIS A 315 -18.75 -2.40 19.36
CA HIS A 315 -18.53 -1.04 19.86
C HIS A 315 -18.40 -0.97 21.39
N GLN A 316 -18.62 -2.07 22.12
CA GLN A 316 -18.67 -2.09 23.59
C GLN A 316 -17.55 -2.90 24.23
N ASN A 317 -16.84 -3.73 23.44
CA ASN A 317 -15.97 -4.76 24.00
C ASN A 317 -14.55 -4.66 23.44
N ILE A 318 -13.59 -5.02 24.29
CA ILE A 318 -12.28 -5.51 23.88
C ILE A 318 -12.42 -7.03 23.71
N ILE A 319 -12.30 -7.53 22.48
CA ILE A 319 -12.63 -8.92 22.13
C ILE A 319 -11.34 -9.68 21.78
N PRO A 320 -10.86 -10.59 22.63
CA PRO A 320 -9.70 -11.40 22.28
C PRO A 320 -10.06 -12.41 21.19
N ALA A 321 -9.22 -12.51 20.17
CA ALA A 321 -9.37 -13.36 18.99
C ALA A 321 -8.05 -14.08 18.65
N SER A 322 -8.15 -15.30 18.12
CA SER A 322 -7.00 -15.98 17.53
C SER A 322 -6.68 -15.39 16.15
N THR A 323 -5.40 -15.40 15.79
CA THR A 323 -4.95 -14.99 14.45
C THR A 323 -3.76 -15.83 14.01
N GLY A 324 -3.74 -16.23 12.75
CA GLY A 324 -2.58 -16.89 12.13
C GLY A 324 -1.56 -15.90 11.57
N ALA A 325 -1.76 -14.59 11.73
CA ALA A 325 -0.98 -13.57 11.02
C ALA A 325 0.51 -13.57 11.38
N ALA A 326 0.86 -13.76 12.66
CA ALA A 326 2.25 -13.88 13.08
C ALA A 326 2.90 -15.17 12.59
N SER A 327 2.19 -16.30 12.67
CA SER A 327 2.70 -17.57 12.12
C SER A 327 2.86 -17.52 10.60
N ALA A 328 2.04 -16.73 9.89
CA ALA A 328 2.17 -16.51 8.46
C ALA A 328 3.45 -15.73 8.08
N VAL A 329 4.05 -14.96 9.00
CA VAL A 329 5.37 -14.36 8.78
C VAL A 329 6.41 -15.43 8.49
N GLY A 330 6.34 -16.59 9.17
CA GLY A 330 7.21 -17.74 8.89
C GLY A 330 7.02 -18.38 7.52
N LYS A 331 5.92 -18.09 6.80
CA LYS A 331 5.71 -18.54 5.41
C LYS A 331 6.37 -17.58 4.41
N VAL A 332 6.34 -16.27 4.66
CA VAL A 332 6.94 -15.25 3.78
C VAL A 332 8.42 -15.03 4.07
N ILE A 333 8.85 -15.23 5.33
CA ILE A 333 10.23 -15.21 5.81
C ILE A 333 10.54 -16.59 6.43
N PRO A 334 10.99 -17.57 5.63
CA PRO A 334 11.19 -18.95 6.11
C PRO A 334 12.13 -19.10 7.32
N GLU A 335 13.11 -18.20 7.47
CA GLU A 335 14.05 -18.18 8.61
C GLU A 335 13.36 -17.87 9.96
N LEU A 336 12.14 -17.34 9.92
CA LEU A 336 11.27 -17.07 11.08
C LEU A 336 10.20 -18.13 11.30
N LYS A 337 10.20 -19.23 10.51
CA LYS A 337 9.25 -20.33 10.69
C LYS A 337 9.38 -20.93 12.10
N GLY A 338 8.27 -20.95 12.83
CA GLY A 338 8.21 -21.46 14.20
C GLY A 338 8.72 -20.50 15.28
N LYS A 339 9.24 -19.32 14.91
CA LYS A 339 9.76 -18.32 15.86
C LYS A 339 8.74 -17.26 16.24
N LEU A 340 7.70 -17.07 15.43
CA LEU A 340 6.68 -16.04 15.63
C LEU A 340 5.27 -16.66 15.69
N THR A 341 4.53 -16.28 16.71
CA THR A 341 3.08 -16.53 16.84
C THR A 341 2.43 -15.36 17.58
N GLY A 342 1.11 -15.37 17.72
CA GLY A 342 0.44 -14.24 18.35
C GLY A 342 -1.07 -14.37 18.44
N MET A 343 -1.69 -13.31 18.93
CA MET A 343 -3.13 -13.19 19.09
C MET A 343 -3.60 -11.77 18.73
N ALA A 344 -4.90 -11.52 18.78
CA ALA A 344 -5.48 -10.21 18.51
C ALA A 344 -6.47 -9.81 19.61
N PHE A 345 -6.61 -8.50 19.83
CA PHE A 345 -7.76 -7.91 20.51
C PHE A 345 -8.50 -7.03 19.51
N ARG A 346 -9.79 -7.29 19.28
CA ARG A 346 -10.65 -6.36 18.54
C ARG A 346 -11.10 -5.26 19.48
N VAL A 347 -10.97 -4.01 19.08
CA VAL A 347 -11.31 -2.85 19.90
C VAL A 347 -12.33 -1.93 19.22
N PRO A 348 -13.06 -1.07 19.96
CA PRO A 348 -14.09 -0.16 19.44
C PRO A 348 -13.58 1.01 18.57
N THR A 349 -12.72 0.74 17.60
CA THR A 349 -12.29 1.69 16.57
C THR A 349 -12.72 1.18 15.20
N PRO A 350 -13.17 2.07 14.29
CA PRO A 350 -13.72 1.67 12.99
C PRO A 350 -12.65 1.26 11.98
N ASP A 351 -11.43 1.80 12.11
CA ASP A 351 -10.28 1.48 11.27
C ASP A 351 -8.97 1.91 11.96
N VAL A 352 -7.85 1.57 11.33
CA VAL A 352 -6.49 1.60 11.86
C VAL A 352 -6.28 0.60 12.98
N SER A 353 -5.14 -0.06 12.95
CA SER A 353 -4.75 -1.08 13.90
C SER A 353 -3.28 -0.93 14.25
N VAL A 354 -2.85 -1.61 15.31
CA VAL A 354 -1.46 -1.60 15.76
C VAL A 354 -0.97 -3.00 16.07
N VAL A 355 0.28 -3.25 15.73
CA VAL A 355 1.04 -4.44 16.10
C VAL A 355 1.94 -4.09 17.28
N ASP A 356 1.86 -4.91 18.33
CA ASP A 356 2.84 -5.03 19.41
C ASP A 356 3.62 -6.32 19.19
N LEU A 357 4.90 -6.20 18.81
CA LEU A 357 5.82 -7.31 18.72
C LEU A 357 6.76 -7.29 19.93
N THR A 358 6.61 -8.29 20.81
CA THR A 358 7.58 -8.56 21.86
C THR A 358 8.52 -9.66 21.39
N CYS A 359 9.81 -9.38 21.26
CA CYS A 359 10.77 -10.34 20.71
C CYS A 359 12.10 -10.36 21.45
N ARG A 360 12.75 -11.52 21.39
CA ARG A 360 14.12 -11.73 21.86
C ARG A 360 15.09 -11.70 20.69
N LEU A 361 16.09 -10.83 20.78
CA LEU A 361 17.13 -10.64 19.78
C LEU A 361 18.34 -11.54 20.06
N ALA A 362 18.97 -12.06 19.01
CA ALA A 362 20.18 -12.86 19.12
C ALA A 362 21.40 -11.99 19.46
N GLN A 363 21.46 -10.78 18.89
CA GLN A 363 22.50 -9.80 19.16
C GLN A 363 22.02 -8.77 20.20
N PRO A 364 22.78 -8.52 21.29
CA PRO A 364 22.50 -7.41 22.20
C PRO A 364 22.50 -6.09 21.43
N THR A 365 21.40 -5.36 21.48
CA THR A 365 21.15 -4.18 20.65
C THR A 365 20.46 -3.09 21.48
N PRO A 366 21.06 -1.90 21.66
CA PRO A 366 20.38 -0.79 22.31
C PRO A 366 19.21 -0.29 21.44
N TYR A 367 18.15 0.22 22.08
CA TYR A 367 16.93 0.64 21.37
C TYR A 367 17.19 1.72 20.30
N SER A 368 18.18 2.59 20.50
CA SER A 368 18.62 3.56 19.49
C SER A 368 19.07 2.90 18.17
N ALA A 369 19.84 1.82 18.24
CA ALA A 369 20.29 1.09 17.05
C ALA A 369 19.13 0.39 16.32
N ILE A 370 18.10 -0.06 17.06
CA ILE A 370 16.86 -0.58 16.48
C ILE A 370 16.14 0.51 15.69
N LYS A 371 15.96 1.69 16.31
CA LYS A 371 15.36 2.86 15.64
C LYS A 371 16.11 3.23 14.36
N ASP A 372 17.43 3.31 14.42
CA ASP A 372 18.26 3.67 13.27
C ASP A 372 18.15 2.65 12.12
N ALA A 373 18.11 1.35 12.44
CA ALA A 373 17.93 0.30 11.45
C ALA A 373 16.57 0.39 10.75
N VAL A 374 15.50 0.62 11.51
CA VAL A 374 14.14 0.76 10.96
C VAL A 374 14.03 2.05 10.13
N LYS A 375 14.55 3.18 10.64
CA LYS A 375 14.57 4.47 9.94
C LYS A 375 15.36 4.39 8.63
N ALA A 376 16.49 3.68 8.61
CA ALA A 376 17.28 3.45 7.40
C ALA A 376 16.53 2.57 6.40
N ALA A 377 15.86 1.49 6.84
CA ALA A 377 15.06 0.64 5.96
C ALA A 377 13.88 1.40 5.35
N ALA A 378 13.17 2.18 6.16
CA ALA A 378 12.03 3.01 5.75
C ALA A 378 12.41 4.07 4.70
N LYS A 379 13.63 4.63 4.77
CA LYS A 379 14.14 5.59 3.78
C LYS A 379 14.82 4.93 2.56
N GLY A 380 15.02 3.62 2.60
CA GLY A 380 15.77 2.89 1.58
C GLY A 380 14.94 1.77 0.96
N PRO A 381 15.32 0.49 1.16
CA PRO A 381 14.70 -0.64 0.44
C PRO A 381 13.21 -0.86 0.76
N MET A 382 12.69 -0.28 1.85
CA MET A 382 11.29 -0.43 2.27
C MET A 382 10.47 0.86 2.11
N ALA A 383 10.98 1.86 1.38
CA ALA A 383 10.26 3.11 1.16
C ALA A 383 8.89 2.85 0.52
N GLY A 384 7.84 3.47 1.07
CA GLY A 384 6.44 3.26 0.65
C GLY A 384 5.78 1.99 1.21
N ILE A 385 6.54 1.11 1.89
CA ILE A 385 6.03 -0.09 2.57
C ILE A 385 6.13 0.06 4.10
N LEU A 386 7.31 0.41 4.59
CA LEU A 386 7.63 0.65 6.00
C LEU A 386 7.91 2.14 6.20
N ALA A 387 7.19 2.78 7.10
CA ALA A 387 7.44 4.14 7.56
C ALA A 387 7.99 4.14 9.00
N TYR A 388 8.46 5.30 9.43
CA TYR A 388 9.07 5.53 10.73
C TYR A 388 8.62 6.89 11.26
N THR A 389 8.19 6.95 12.53
CA THR A 389 7.83 8.20 13.20
C THR A 389 8.40 8.28 14.62
N GLU A 390 8.70 9.49 15.07
CA GLU A 390 9.04 9.86 16.45
C GLU A 390 8.00 10.85 17.03
N ASP A 391 6.93 11.13 16.29
CA ASP A 391 5.87 12.04 16.73
C ASP A 391 4.97 11.33 17.76
N GLU A 392 4.26 12.11 18.59
CA GLU A 392 3.30 11.59 19.57
C GLU A 392 1.95 11.29 18.89
N VAL A 393 1.93 10.22 18.10
CA VAL A 393 0.82 9.83 17.22
C VAL A 393 -0.20 8.94 17.91
N VAL A 394 -1.43 8.94 17.38
CA VAL A 394 -2.51 8.02 17.75
C VAL A 394 -3.16 7.42 16.49
N SER A 395 -4.09 6.48 16.66
CA SER A 395 -4.64 5.70 15.55
C SER A 395 -5.23 6.54 14.41
N THR A 396 -5.93 7.63 14.71
CA THR A 396 -6.57 8.46 13.68
C THR A 396 -5.59 9.19 12.76
N ASP A 397 -4.33 9.35 13.19
CA ASP A 397 -3.31 10.03 12.38
C ASP A 397 -2.87 9.18 11.17
N PHE A 398 -3.23 7.90 11.15
CA PHE A 398 -2.91 6.95 10.08
C PHE A 398 -4.10 6.61 9.18
N LEU A 399 -5.25 7.25 9.35
CA LEU A 399 -6.41 7.03 8.48
C LEU A 399 -6.08 7.45 7.05
N GLY A 400 -6.21 6.50 6.11
CA GLY A 400 -5.84 6.72 4.71
C GLY A 400 -4.33 6.64 4.45
N ASP A 401 -3.53 6.21 5.43
CA ASP A 401 -2.10 5.98 5.20
C ASP A 401 -1.89 4.73 4.34
N ALA A 402 -1.12 4.89 3.26
CA ALA A 402 -0.87 3.87 2.27
C ALA A 402 0.24 2.87 2.66
N HIS A 403 0.99 3.09 3.73
CA HIS A 403 2.05 2.18 4.17
C HIS A 403 1.47 0.89 4.75
N SER A 404 2.25 -0.19 4.64
CA SER A 404 1.88 -1.46 5.27
C SER A 404 2.13 -1.45 6.77
N SER A 405 3.14 -0.69 7.20
CA SER A 405 3.75 -0.74 8.52
C SER A 405 4.34 0.63 8.84
N ILE A 406 3.94 1.26 9.95
CA ILE A 406 4.51 2.53 10.41
C ILE A 406 5.07 2.34 11.82
N PHE A 407 6.39 2.24 11.94
CA PHE A 407 7.06 2.02 13.21
C PHE A 407 6.99 3.26 14.10
N ASP A 408 6.47 3.07 15.31
CA ASP A 408 6.35 4.10 16.34
C ASP A 408 7.53 3.98 17.30
N ALA A 409 8.47 4.91 17.15
CA ALA A 409 9.74 4.88 17.85
C ALA A 409 9.64 5.30 19.33
N LYS A 410 8.54 5.91 19.75
CA LYS A 410 8.35 6.35 21.14
C LYS A 410 7.41 5.44 21.93
N ALA A 411 6.52 4.71 21.24
CA ALA A 411 5.63 3.74 21.88
C ALA A 411 6.31 2.41 22.24
N GLY A 412 7.44 2.07 21.61
CA GLY A 412 8.19 0.87 21.96
C GLY A 412 9.07 1.03 23.21
N ILE A 413 9.54 -0.09 23.75
CA ILE A 413 10.36 -0.12 24.97
C ILE A 413 11.28 -1.34 24.99
N SER A 414 12.51 -1.16 25.48
CA SER A 414 13.46 -2.27 25.73
C SER A 414 13.49 -2.59 27.22
N LEU A 415 13.38 -3.88 27.58
CA LEU A 415 13.65 -4.33 28.94
C LEU A 415 15.16 -4.45 29.18
N ASN A 416 15.87 -4.97 28.19
CA ASN A 416 17.32 -5.05 28.11
C ASN A 416 17.73 -5.14 26.62
N ASP A 417 19.02 -5.21 26.35
CA ASP A 417 19.57 -5.21 24.99
C ASP A 417 19.14 -6.41 24.14
N ASN A 418 18.60 -7.48 24.72
CA ASN A 418 18.14 -8.66 23.99
C ASN A 418 16.61 -8.83 24.01
N PHE A 419 15.85 -8.05 24.75
CA PHE A 419 14.41 -8.26 24.90
C PHE A 419 13.64 -6.95 24.80
N VAL A 420 12.86 -6.83 23.72
CA VAL A 420 12.29 -5.57 23.27
C VAL A 420 10.82 -5.71 22.88
N LYS A 421 10.09 -4.60 23.02
CA LYS A 421 8.72 -4.42 22.52
C LYS A 421 8.75 -3.34 21.43
N LEU A 422 8.29 -3.71 20.24
CA LEU A 422 8.27 -2.87 19.05
C LEU A 422 6.83 -2.64 18.62
N ILE A 423 6.48 -1.37 18.39
CA ILE A 423 5.11 -0.95 18.04
C ILE A 423 5.08 -0.48 16.59
N SER A 424 4.07 -0.92 15.85
CA SER A 424 3.87 -0.49 14.47
C SER A 424 2.40 -0.36 14.13
N TRP A 425 2.02 0.82 13.65
CA TRP A 425 0.68 1.13 13.16
C TRP A 425 0.48 0.62 11.73
N TYR A 426 -0.78 0.45 11.36
CA TYR A 426 -1.19 0.21 9.99
C TYR A 426 -2.67 0.53 9.81
N ASP A 427 -2.99 1.24 8.72
CA ASP A 427 -4.35 1.27 8.22
C ASP A 427 -4.69 -0.11 7.63
N ASN A 428 -5.56 -0.85 8.33
CA ASN A 428 -5.87 -2.23 7.99
C ASN A 428 -6.72 -2.36 6.72
N GLU A 429 -7.28 -1.26 6.22
CA GLU A 429 -8.03 -1.24 4.98
C GLU A 429 -7.24 -0.57 3.84
N TYR A 430 -6.72 0.63 4.07
CA TYR A 430 -6.09 1.47 3.05
C TYR A 430 -4.71 0.96 2.62
N GLY A 431 -3.80 0.81 3.58
CA GLY A 431 -2.46 0.27 3.33
C GLY A 431 -2.52 -1.14 2.74
N TYR A 432 -3.43 -1.98 3.23
CA TYR A 432 -3.65 -3.32 2.67
C TYR A 432 -4.17 -3.28 1.23
N SER A 433 -5.13 -2.41 0.92
CA SER A 433 -5.67 -2.26 -0.44
C SER A 433 -4.60 -1.77 -1.42
N HIS A 434 -3.73 -0.86 -0.99
CA HIS A 434 -2.57 -0.44 -1.78
C HIS A 434 -1.60 -1.61 -2.05
N ARG A 435 -1.36 -2.49 -1.08
CA ARG A 435 -0.55 -3.70 -1.29
C ARG A 435 -1.15 -4.69 -2.28
N VAL A 436 -2.48 -4.80 -2.32
CA VAL A 436 -3.15 -5.59 -3.36
C VAL A 436 -2.83 -5.02 -4.75
N VAL A 437 -2.93 -3.71 -4.93
CA VAL A 437 -2.62 -3.06 -6.22
C VAL A 437 -1.14 -3.20 -6.58
N ASP A 438 -0.24 -3.00 -5.61
CA ASP A 438 1.20 -3.15 -5.83
C ASP A 438 1.56 -4.59 -6.25
N LEU A 439 0.91 -5.61 -5.64
CA LEU A 439 1.10 -7.00 -6.01
C LEU A 439 0.58 -7.30 -7.43
N LEU A 440 -0.57 -6.75 -7.82
CA LEU A 440 -1.09 -6.87 -9.19
C LEU A 440 -0.11 -6.27 -10.22
N CYS A 441 0.38 -5.05 -9.97
CA CYS A 441 1.38 -4.39 -10.82
C CYS A 441 2.67 -5.21 -10.91
N TYR A 442 3.13 -5.74 -9.77
CA TYR A 442 4.32 -6.59 -9.74
C TYR A 442 4.12 -7.88 -10.54
N MET A 443 3.03 -8.63 -10.31
CA MET A 443 2.73 -9.86 -11.07
C MET A 443 2.65 -9.60 -12.58
N PHE A 444 1.99 -8.51 -12.97
CA PHE A 444 1.86 -8.12 -14.38
C PHE A 444 3.23 -7.84 -15.03
N SER A 445 4.12 -7.14 -14.33
CA SER A 445 5.49 -6.88 -14.79
C SER A 445 6.33 -8.16 -14.97
N ARG A 446 5.99 -9.25 -14.27
CA ARG A 446 6.68 -10.54 -14.33
C ARG A 446 6.05 -11.54 -15.32
N ASP A 447 4.78 -11.36 -15.63
CA ASP A 447 4.08 -12.16 -16.64
C ASP A 447 4.42 -11.71 -18.07
N SER A 448 5.20 -10.63 -18.23
CA SER A 448 5.53 -9.97 -19.50
C SER A 448 6.84 -10.46 -20.11
#